data_AF-A0A4P7BAZ0-F1
#
_entry.id   AF-A0A4P7BAZ0-F1
#
_cell.length_a   1.000
_cell.length_b   1.000
_cell.length_c   1.000
_cell.angle_alpha   90.00
_cell.angle_beta   90.00
_cell.angle_gamma   90.00
#
_symmetry.space_group_name_H-M   'P 1'
#
loop_
_entity.id
_entity.type
_entity.pdbx_description
1 polymer ?
#
loop_
_entity_poly.entity_id
_entity_poly.type
_entity_poly.pdbx_seq_one_letter_code
_entity_poly.pdbx_strand_id
1 'polypeptide(L)'
;MDDTGLFPQLAGTLKGGVLLALLLHALALVPQWRARYFNPRFLNLTLTGLLLGVVHGCVIALAQRELAAGAGADVAVAWALAVAGTLNVAIAVQNLLAVHALVHLHRPSAIAAQRLRGAVTPMAWVSAGLAVVAYFAL
;
A
#
# COMPACT_ATOMS: atom_id res chain seq x y z
N MET A 1 -32.16 -5.24 -6.54
CA MET A 1 -30.87 -4.65 -6.97
C MET A 1 -29.83 -5.31 -6.10
N ASP A 2 -29.13 -6.27 -6.68
CA ASP A 2 -28.24 -7.20 -5.97
C ASP A 2 -26.88 -6.55 -5.72
N ASP A 3 -26.78 -5.68 -4.72
CA ASP A 3 -25.51 -5.09 -4.26
C ASP A 3 -24.73 -6.01 -3.31
N THR A 4 -25.24 -7.22 -3.05
CA THR A 4 -24.70 -8.18 -2.07
C THR A 4 -23.42 -8.89 -2.52
N GLY A 5 -22.98 -8.74 -3.77
CA GLY A 5 -21.79 -9.44 -4.31
C GLY A 5 -20.53 -8.58 -4.50
N LEU A 6 -20.65 -7.27 -4.67
CA LEU A 6 -19.53 -6.42 -5.08
C LEU A 6 -18.57 -6.11 -3.92
N PHE A 7 -19.10 -5.75 -2.75
CA PHE A 7 -18.27 -5.37 -1.60
C PHE A 7 -17.39 -6.53 -1.08
N PRO A 8 -17.89 -7.78 -0.92
CA PRO A 8 -17.05 -8.90 -0.51
C PRO A 8 -15.91 -9.20 -1.49
N GLN A 9 -16.17 -9.11 -2.81
CA GLN A 9 -15.16 -9.28 -3.86
C GLN A 9 -14.11 -8.17 -3.82
N LEU A 10 -14.55 -6.93 -3.63
CA LEU A 10 -13.66 -5.78 -3.54
C LEU A 10 -12.79 -5.88 -2.28
N ALA A 11 -13.37 -6.23 -1.13
CA ALA A 11 -12.63 -6.45 0.12
C ALA A 11 -11.62 -7.61 0.01
N GLY A 12 -11.95 -8.68 -0.70
CA GLY A 12 -11.01 -9.76 -1.01
C GLY A 12 -9.81 -9.27 -1.84
N THR A 13 -10.09 -8.51 -2.90
CA THR A 13 -9.06 -7.89 -3.74
C THR A 13 -8.19 -6.93 -2.93
N LEU A 14 -8.80 -6.13 -2.06
CA LEU A 14 -8.10 -5.18 -1.20
C LEU A 14 -7.14 -5.86 -0.22
N LYS A 15 -7.60 -6.94 0.44
CA LYS A 15 -6.74 -7.75 1.30
C LYS A 15 -5.54 -8.29 0.54
N GLY A 16 -5.77 -8.83 -0.65
CA GLY A 16 -4.70 -9.31 -1.53
C GLY A 16 -3.70 -8.20 -1.88
N GLY A 17 -4.19 -7.02 -2.26
CA GLY A 17 -3.37 -5.85 -2.56
C GLY A 17 -2.54 -5.36 -1.37
N VAL A 18 -3.14 -5.31 -0.17
CA VAL A 18 -2.43 -4.94 1.07
C VAL A 18 -1.33 -5.95 1.39
N LEU A 19 -1.64 -7.26 1.35
CA LEU A 19 -0.65 -8.30 1.58
C LEU A 19 0.51 -8.21 0.57
N LEU A 20 0.19 -8.01 -0.70
CA LEU A 20 1.20 -7.83 -1.73
C LEU A 20 2.07 -6.59 -1.46
N ALA A 21 1.47 -5.45 -1.09
CA ALA A 21 2.23 -4.25 -0.74
C ALA A 21 3.18 -4.49 0.44
N LEU A 22 2.71 -5.17 1.50
CA LEU A 22 3.54 -5.53 2.65
C LEU A 22 4.71 -6.42 2.25
N LEU A 23 4.46 -7.44 1.43
CA LEU A 23 5.51 -8.33 0.92
C LEU A 23 6.55 -7.56 0.09
N LEU A 24 6.11 -6.65 -0.77
CA LEU A 24 7.01 -5.84 -1.60
C LEU A 24 7.86 -4.88 -0.76
N HIS A 25 7.29 -4.25 0.28
CA HIS A 25 8.06 -3.42 1.23
C HIS A 25 9.07 -4.27 2.02
N ALA A 26 8.69 -5.46 2.46
CA ALA A 26 9.61 -6.38 3.13
C ALA A 26 10.76 -6.81 2.20
N LEU A 27 10.45 -7.16 0.95
CA LEU A 27 11.44 -7.52 -0.07
C LEU A 27 12.37 -6.35 -0.41
N ALA A 28 11.88 -5.11 -0.37
CA ALA A 28 12.71 -3.93 -0.54
C ALA A 28 13.76 -3.74 0.58
N LEU A 29 13.51 -4.24 1.80
CA LEU A 29 14.47 -4.15 2.92
C LEU A 29 15.57 -5.20 2.85
N VAL A 30 15.30 -6.40 2.30
CA VAL A 30 16.23 -7.54 2.29
C VAL A 30 17.61 -7.18 1.72
N PRO A 31 17.74 -6.50 0.58
CA PRO A 31 19.05 -6.25 0.00
C PRO A 31 19.83 -5.14 0.71
N GLN A 32 19.14 -4.18 1.37
CA GLN A 32 19.79 -3.20 2.23
C GLN A 32 20.40 -3.85 3.46
N TRP A 33 19.67 -4.80 4.05
CA TRP A 33 20.18 -5.62 5.14
C TRP A 33 21.41 -6.43 4.71
N ARG A 34 21.33 -7.10 3.56
CA ARG A 34 22.46 -7.88 3.00
C ARG A 34 23.69 -7.02 2.73
N ALA A 35 23.49 -5.82 2.17
CA ALA A 35 24.58 -4.89 1.88
C ALA A 35 25.11 -4.14 3.11
N ARG A 36 24.49 -4.31 4.29
CA ARG A 36 24.75 -3.51 5.51
C ARG A 36 24.75 -2.00 5.25
N TYR A 37 23.95 -1.56 4.28
CA TYR A 37 23.86 -0.17 3.86
C TYR A 37 22.40 0.26 3.88
N PHE A 38 22.08 1.17 4.79
CA PHE A 38 20.73 1.66 5.01
C PHE A 38 20.63 3.10 4.56
N ASN A 39 19.96 3.33 3.44
CA ASN A 39 19.64 4.69 3.02
C ASN A 39 18.47 5.20 3.87
N PRO A 40 18.66 6.21 4.75
CA PRO A 40 17.64 6.61 5.71
C PRO A 40 16.36 7.13 5.07
N ARG A 41 16.47 7.84 3.93
CA ARG A 41 15.29 8.34 3.20
C ARG A 41 14.46 7.22 2.62
N PHE A 42 15.12 6.20 2.09
CA PHE A 42 14.45 5.03 1.55
C PHE A 42 13.78 4.24 2.67
N LEU A 43 14.51 4.01 3.76
CA LEU A 43 14.05 3.23 4.90
C LEU A 43 12.81 3.86 5.54
N ASN A 44 12.80 5.18 5.76
CA ASN A 44 11.62 5.89 6.23
C ASN A 44 10.41 5.69 5.32
N LEU A 45 10.62 5.75 4.01
CA LEU A 45 9.55 5.64 3.03
C LEU A 45 8.98 4.22 2.96
N THR A 46 9.84 3.20 2.99
CA THR A 46 9.43 1.79 3.08
C THR A 46 8.71 1.50 4.40
N LEU A 47 9.21 2.01 5.54
CA LEU A 47 8.55 1.84 6.83
C LEU A 47 7.20 2.54 6.89
N THR A 48 7.10 3.78 6.40
CA THR A 48 5.82 4.49 6.30
C THR A 48 4.84 3.72 5.42
N GLY A 49 5.26 3.21 4.26
CA GLY A 49 4.42 2.39 3.40
C GLY A 49 4.00 1.06 4.06
N LEU A 50 4.87 0.45 4.86
CA LEU A 50 4.55 -0.74 5.65
C LEU A 50 3.48 -0.44 6.71
N LEU A 51 3.67 0.64 7.48
CA LEU A 51 2.71 1.11 8.48
C LEU A 51 1.36 1.41 7.84
N LEU A 52 1.35 2.13 6.72
CA LEU A 52 0.13 2.39 5.96
C LEU A 52 -0.52 1.07 5.52
N GLY A 53 0.25 0.12 4.99
CA GLY A 53 -0.26 -1.21 4.64
C GLY A 53 -0.97 -1.92 5.81
N VAL A 54 -0.36 -1.89 7.00
CA VAL A 54 -0.96 -2.46 8.22
C VAL A 54 -2.25 -1.72 8.59
N VAL A 55 -2.23 -0.39 8.59
CA VAL A 55 -3.41 0.44 8.89
C VAL A 55 -4.55 0.10 7.91
N HIS A 56 -4.29 0.04 6.60
CA HIS A 56 -5.29 -0.37 5.62
C HIS A 56 -5.86 -1.76 5.92
N GLY A 57 -5.00 -2.73 6.26
CA GLY A 57 -5.43 -4.08 6.64
C GLY A 57 -6.35 -4.09 7.87
N CYS A 58 -6.04 -3.29 8.89
CA CYS A 58 -6.88 -3.13 10.07
C CYS A 58 -8.23 -2.49 9.71
N VAL A 59 -8.24 -1.42 8.91
CA VAL A 59 -9.47 -0.73 8.48
C VAL A 59 -10.35 -1.67 7.65
N ILE A 60 -9.78 -2.47 6.74
CA ILE A 60 -10.54 -3.48 5.98
C ILE A 60 -11.14 -4.54 6.92
N ALA A 61 -10.38 -5.00 7.92
CA ALA A 61 -10.89 -5.99 8.88
C ALA A 61 -12.04 -5.43 9.74
N LEU A 62 -11.94 -4.16 10.16
CA LEU A 62 -13.02 -3.45 10.85
C LEU A 62 -14.25 -3.32 9.94
N ALA A 63 -14.06 -2.87 8.69
CA ALA A 63 -15.13 -2.72 7.72
C ALA A 63 -15.91 -4.02 7.50
N GLN A 64 -15.22 -5.15 7.41
CA GLN A 64 -15.88 -6.45 7.26
C GLN A 64 -16.67 -6.87 8.50
N ARG A 65 -16.19 -6.49 9.69
CA ARG A 65 -16.88 -6.79 10.95
C ARG A 65 -18.16 -5.96 11.07
N GLU A 66 -18.11 -4.67 10.75
CA GLU A 66 -19.29 -3.79 10.77
C GLU A 66 -20.33 -4.21 9.71
N LEU A 67 -19.88 -4.62 8.52
CA LEU A 67 -20.77 -5.14 7.49
C LEU A 67 -21.48 -6.44 7.94
N ALA A 68 -20.76 -7.33 8.63
CA ALA A 68 -21.34 -8.53 9.21
C ALA A 68 -22.34 -8.23 10.34
N ALA A 69 -22.24 -7.06 10.99
CA ALA A 69 -23.18 -6.56 11.98
C ALA A 69 -24.42 -5.88 11.36
N GLY A 70 -24.53 -5.83 10.03
CA GLY A 70 -25.66 -5.24 9.31
C GLY A 70 -25.55 -3.72 9.11
N ALA A 71 -24.41 -3.11 9.43
CA ALA A 71 -24.13 -1.72 9.10
C ALA A 71 -23.85 -1.59 7.60
N GLY A 72 -24.58 -0.73 6.92
CA GLY A 72 -24.44 -0.46 5.49
C GLY A 72 -23.15 0.31 5.16
N ALA A 73 -22.00 -0.31 5.36
CA ALA A 73 -20.70 0.29 5.07
C ALA A 73 -20.62 0.67 3.58
N ASP A 74 -20.46 1.95 3.33
CA ASP A 74 -20.66 2.62 2.03
C ASP A 74 -19.60 2.19 1.00
N VAL A 75 -20.03 2.06 -0.26
CA VAL A 75 -19.18 1.80 -1.44
C VAL A 75 -18.03 2.82 -1.53
N ALA A 76 -18.25 4.05 -1.05
CA ALA A 76 -17.24 5.09 -0.97
C ALA A 76 -16.01 4.69 -0.12
N VAL A 77 -16.21 4.01 1.00
CA VAL A 77 -15.12 3.55 1.88
C VAL A 77 -14.26 2.51 1.17
N ALA A 78 -14.90 1.58 0.46
CA ALA A 78 -14.21 0.54 -0.29
C ALA A 78 -13.35 1.14 -1.42
N TRP A 79 -13.86 2.13 -2.14
CA TRP A 79 -13.10 2.84 -3.16
C TRP A 79 -11.94 3.65 -2.58
N ALA A 80 -12.14 4.35 -1.46
CA ALA A 80 -11.07 5.10 -0.79
C ALA A 80 -9.91 4.17 -0.41
N LEU A 81 -10.23 3.02 0.21
CA LEU A 81 -9.23 2.01 0.55
C LEU A 81 -8.59 1.38 -0.68
N ALA A 82 -9.32 1.22 -1.79
CA ALA A 82 -8.77 0.69 -3.04
C ALA A 82 -7.76 1.62 -3.68
N VAL A 83 -8.08 2.90 -3.75
CA VAL A 83 -7.14 3.92 -4.21
C VAL A 83 -5.93 3.97 -3.28
N ALA A 84 -6.14 4.04 -1.96
CA ALA A 84 -5.07 4.11 -0.98
C ALA A 84 -4.13 2.88 -1.02
N GLY A 85 -4.71 1.69 -1.14
CA GLY A 85 -3.97 0.44 -1.28
C GLY A 85 -3.18 0.36 -2.59
N THR A 86 -3.77 0.79 -3.70
CA THR A 86 -3.09 0.86 -5.01
C THR A 86 -1.90 1.81 -4.97
N LEU A 87 -2.06 2.98 -4.35
CA LEU A 87 -0.96 3.91 -4.13
C LEU A 87 0.16 3.24 -3.32
N ASN A 88 -0.17 2.52 -2.25
CA ASN A 88 0.84 1.83 -1.45
C ASN A 88 1.58 0.74 -2.24
N VAL A 89 0.89 -0.03 -3.10
CA VAL A 89 1.53 -1.00 -4.00
C VAL A 89 2.50 -0.30 -4.94
N ALA A 90 2.11 0.81 -5.57
CA ALA A 90 2.97 1.56 -6.47
C ALA A 90 4.26 2.03 -5.76
N ILE A 91 4.13 2.54 -4.53
CA ILE A 91 5.26 2.93 -3.69
C ILE A 91 6.17 1.73 -3.39
N ALA A 92 5.59 0.58 -3.03
CA ALA A 92 6.34 -0.64 -2.73
C ALA A 92 7.09 -1.18 -3.96
N VAL A 93 6.45 -1.18 -5.13
CA VAL A 93 7.09 -1.58 -6.40
C VAL A 93 8.24 -0.65 -6.75
N GLN A 94 8.06 0.66 -6.64
CA GLN A 94 9.15 1.59 -6.88
C GLN A 94 10.34 1.33 -5.93
N ASN A 95 10.05 1.10 -4.65
CA ASN A 95 11.07 0.79 -3.67
C ASN A 95 11.87 -0.45 -4.07
N LEU A 96 11.17 -1.52 -4.47
CA LEU A 96 11.80 -2.75 -4.93
C LEU A 96 12.65 -2.53 -6.19
N LEU A 97 12.17 -1.75 -7.16
CA LEU A 97 12.93 -1.41 -8.38
C LEU A 97 14.20 -0.61 -8.08
N ALA A 98 14.12 0.36 -7.16
CA ALA A 98 15.28 1.16 -6.75
C ALA A 98 16.36 0.28 -6.12
N VAL A 99 15.95 -0.68 -5.29
CA VAL A 99 16.85 -1.62 -4.63
C VAL A 99 17.42 -2.62 -5.63
N HIS A 100 16.60 -3.15 -6.54
CA HIS A 100 17.06 -4.06 -7.58
C HIS A 100 18.12 -3.38 -8.46
N ALA A 101 17.88 -2.12 -8.86
CA ALA A 101 18.83 -1.31 -9.60
C ALA A 101 20.16 -1.11 -8.85
N LEU A 102 20.11 -0.86 -7.54
CA LEU A 102 21.29 -0.70 -6.69
C LEU A 102 22.12 -1.99 -6.60
N VAL A 103 21.47 -3.13 -6.46
CA VAL A 103 22.16 -4.43 -6.24
C VAL A 103 22.69 -5.02 -7.55
N HIS A 104 21.95 -4.88 -8.66
CA HIS A 104 22.26 -5.55 -9.93
C HIS A 104 22.78 -4.59 -11.01
N LEU A 105 23.05 -3.33 -10.68
CA LEU A 105 23.46 -2.28 -11.63
C LEU A 105 22.49 -2.15 -12.84
N HIS A 106 21.21 -2.42 -12.60
CA HIS A 106 20.22 -2.56 -13.68
C HIS A 106 19.68 -1.19 -14.10
N ARG A 107 20.29 -0.59 -15.14
CA ARG A 107 19.94 0.74 -15.70
C ARG A 107 18.44 1.00 -15.91
N PRO A 108 17.65 0.11 -16.55
CA PRO A 108 16.24 0.41 -16.81
C PRO A 108 15.41 0.48 -15.52
N SER A 109 15.72 -0.37 -14.54
CA SER A 109 15.08 -0.33 -13.20
C SER A 109 15.43 0.96 -12.46
N ALA A 110 16.66 1.46 -12.62
CA ALA A 110 17.09 2.74 -12.04
C ALA A 110 16.27 3.91 -12.62
N ILE A 111 16.07 3.93 -13.94
CA ILE A 111 15.30 4.98 -14.63
C ILE A 111 13.83 4.94 -14.19
N ALA A 112 13.22 3.76 -14.14
CA ALA A 112 11.83 3.59 -13.70
C ALA A 112 11.66 4.07 -12.25
N ALA A 113 12.54 3.65 -11.34
CA ALA A 113 12.51 4.07 -9.95
C ALA A 113 12.69 5.59 -9.79
N GLN A 114 13.58 6.20 -10.58
CA GLN A 114 13.84 7.64 -10.53
C GLN A 114 12.64 8.47 -11.02
N ARG A 115 11.95 8.01 -12.07
CA ARG A 115 10.75 8.70 -12.59
C ARG A 115 9.62 8.74 -11.58
N LEU A 116 9.41 7.65 -10.85
CA LEU A 116 8.35 7.55 -9.86
C LEU A 116 8.67 8.31 -8.56
N ARG A 117 9.97 8.54 -8.27
CA ARG A 117 10.45 9.15 -7.02
C ARG A 117 9.81 10.48 -6.66
N GLY A 118 9.55 11.35 -7.64
CA GLY A 118 8.92 12.65 -7.41
C GLY A 118 7.47 12.55 -6.92
N ALA A 119 6.78 11.47 -7.25
CA ALA A 119 5.38 11.26 -6.91
C ALA A 119 5.17 10.50 -5.60
N VAL A 120 6.21 9.88 -5.02
CA VAL A 120 6.04 8.99 -3.86
C VAL A 120 5.55 9.69 -2.62
N THR A 121 6.21 10.79 -2.25
CA THR A 121 5.86 11.54 -1.05
C THR A 121 4.40 11.99 -1.09
N PRO A 122 3.89 12.64 -2.17
CA PRO A 122 2.49 12.99 -2.22
C PRO A 122 1.57 11.75 -2.24
N MET A 123 1.94 10.66 -2.93
CA MET A 123 1.15 9.42 -2.92
C MET A 123 1.01 8.83 -1.51
N ALA A 124 2.08 8.87 -0.70
CA ALA A 124 2.05 8.38 0.67
C ALA A 124 1.09 9.21 1.54
N TRP A 125 1.11 10.54 1.41
CA TRP A 125 0.19 11.43 2.13
C TRP A 125 -1.26 11.24 1.68
N VAL A 126 -1.51 11.10 0.37
CA VAL A 126 -2.85 10.84 -0.16
C VAL A 126 -3.37 9.48 0.34
N SER A 127 -2.54 8.44 0.32
CA SER A 127 -2.87 7.12 0.85
C SER A 127 -3.22 7.20 2.34
N ALA A 128 -2.41 7.90 3.14
CA ALA A 128 -2.68 8.13 4.56
C ALA A 128 -4.01 8.87 4.79
N GLY A 129 -4.26 9.95 4.04
CA GLY A 129 -5.50 10.72 4.14
C GLY A 129 -6.73 9.87 3.81
N LEU A 130 -6.67 9.07 2.75
CA LEU A 130 -7.75 8.16 2.37
C LEU A 130 -8.02 7.09 3.43
N ALA A 131 -6.98 6.58 4.09
CA ALA A 131 -7.13 5.64 5.20
C ALA A 131 -7.84 6.27 6.41
N VAL A 132 -7.49 7.53 6.74
CA VAL A 132 -8.14 8.27 7.84
C VAL A 132 -9.61 8.54 7.51
N VAL A 133 -9.90 9.00 6.30
CA VAL A 133 -11.28 9.22 5.84
C VAL A 133 -12.08 7.93 5.90
N ALA A 134 -11.50 6.82 5.43
CA ALA A 134 -12.14 5.50 5.51
C ALA A 134 -12.42 5.10 6.96
N TYR A 135 -11.46 5.26 7.88
CA TYR A 135 -11.65 4.91 9.29
C TYR A 135 -12.79 5.68 9.96
N PHE A 136 -12.93 6.98 9.72
CA PHE A 136 -14.03 7.77 10.30
C PHE A 136 -15.39 7.52 9.65
N ALA A 137 -15.41 6.88 8.49
CA ALA A 137 -16.62 6.51 7.77
C ALA A 137 -17.06 5.06 8.03
N LEU A 138 -16.29 4.29 8.81
CA LEU A 138 -16.66 2.97 9.35
C LEU A 138 -17.39 3.12 10.68
#